data_AF-A0A6A3HKK6-F1
#
_entry.id   AF-A0A6A3HKK6-F1
#
_cell.length_a   1.000
_cell.length_b   1.000
_cell.length_c   1.000
_cell.angle_alpha   90.00
_cell.angle_beta   90.00
_cell.angle_gamma   90.00
#
_symmetry.space_group_name_H-M   'P 1'
#
loop_
_entity.id
_entity.type
_entity.pdbx_description
1 polymer ?
#
loop_
_entity_poly.entity_id
_entity_poly.type
_entity_poly.pdbx_seq_one_letter_code
_entity_poly.pdbx_strand_id
1 'polypeptide(L)'
;MALLCLSVAAARSNLVVVTASVKGYPEPMTVLIDSGASFNFATKASVARNSALYASALEASKSNTNVSVRLATGSIVSTRKVTIPLSVKFDDFNSVEPFIV
;
A
#
# COMPACT_ATOMS: atom_id res chain seq x y z
N MET A 1 7.49 8.01 -12.34
CA MET A 1 6.98 7.89 -10.96
C MET A 1 5.59 7.29 -11.06
N ALA A 2 5.48 5.96 -11.00
CA ALA A 2 4.21 5.25 -11.02
C ALA A 2 3.88 4.90 -9.57
N LEU A 3 2.70 5.28 -9.10
CA LEU A 3 2.33 5.16 -7.70
C LEU A 3 1.20 4.16 -7.54
N LEU A 4 1.41 3.19 -6.66
CA LEU A 4 0.59 2.02 -6.43
C LEU A 4 -0.11 2.18 -5.07
N CYS A 5 -1.42 2.11 -5.05
CA CYS A 5 -2.23 2.15 -3.83
C CYS A 5 -2.97 0.82 -3.69
N LEU A 6 -2.57 -0.03 -2.76
CA LEU A 6 -3.22 -1.33 -2.57
C LEU A 6 -4.50 -1.16 -1.76
N SER A 7 -5.64 -1.17 -2.46
CA SER A 7 -6.97 -1.04 -1.86
C SER A 7 -7.87 -2.20 -2.26
N VAL A 8 -8.69 -2.68 -1.33
CA VAL A 8 -9.79 -3.60 -1.62
C VAL A 8 -11.02 -2.72 -1.89
N ALA A 9 -11.16 -2.23 -3.13
CA ALA A 9 -12.34 -1.45 -3.52
C ALA A 9 -12.80 -1.84 -4.93
N ALA A 10 -14.12 -1.90 -5.12
CA ALA A 10 -14.72 -2.12 -6.43
C ALA A 10 -14.30 -1.02 -7.41
N ALA A 11 -13.90 -1.43 -8.62
CA ALA A 11 -13.53 -0.51 -9.69
C ALA A 11 -14.69 0.44 -10.01
N ARG A 12 -14.44 1.75 -9.97
CA ARG A 12 -15.34 2.77 -10.54
C ARG A 12 -14.87 3.09 -11.96
N SER A 13 -15.76 3.52 -12.85
CA SER A 13 -15.49 3.72 -14.29
C SER A 13 -14.32 4.65 -14.63
N ASN A 14 -13.83 5.45 -13.67
CA ASN A 14 -12.80 6.46 -13.87
C ASN A 14 -11.51 6.16 -13.10
N LEU A 15 -11.34 4.96 -12.53
CA LEU A 15 -10.15 4.58 -11.78
C LEU A 15 -9.28 3.62 -12.59
N VAL A 16 -7.97 3.84 -12.56
CA VAL A 16 -7.00 2.89 -13.11
C VAL A 16 -6.66 1.89 -12.01
N VAL A 17 -7.19 0.67 -12.13
CA VAL A 17 -7.01 -0.39 -11.15
C VAL A 17 -6.38 -1.59 -11.83
N VAL A 18 -5.29 -2.09 -11.26
CA VAL A 18 -4.59 -3.30 -11.72
C VAL A 18 -4.66 -4.39 -10.67
N THR A 19 -4.56 -5.63 -11.11
CA THR A 19 -4.33 -6.77 -10.23
C THR A 19 -2.84 -7.07 -10.20
N ALA A 20 -2.23 -7.06 -9.02
CA ALA A 20 -0.80 -7.29 -8.86
C ALA A 20 -0.52 -8.49 -7.95
N SER A 21 0.42 -9.33 -8.37
CA SER A 21 1.00 -10.35 -7.53
C SER A 21 1.98 -9.70 -6.56
N VAL A 22 1.87 -10.02 -5.27
CA VAL A 22 2.75 -9.50 -4.23
C VAL A 22 3.45 -10.67 -3.55
N LYS A 23 4.79 -10.67 -3.54
CA LYS A 23 5.57 -11.75 -2.93
C LYS A 23 5.19 -11.90 -1.45
N GLY A 24 4.93 -13.14 -1.03
CA GLY A 24 4.52 -13.44 0.34
C GLY A 24 3.01 -13.34 0.58
N TYR A 25 2.20 -13.11 -0.47
CA TYR A 25 0.75 -13.18 -0.40
C TYR A 25 0.25 -14.16 -1.46
N PRO A 26 -0.61 -15.13 -1.07
CA PRO A 26 -1.08 -16.18 -1.99
C PRO A 26 -2.03 -15.61 -3.05
N GLU A 27 -2.93 -14.72 -2.63
CA GLU A 27 -3.90 -14.08 -3.52
C GLU A 27 -3.36 -12.76 -4.07
N PRO A 28 -3.54 -12.49 -5.38
CA PRO A 28 -3.26 -11.19 -5.95
C PRO A 28 -3.98 -10.06 -5.20
N MET A 29 -3.40 -8.87 -5.26
CA MET A 29 -3.97 -7.68 -4.65
C MET A 29 -4.52 -6.74 -5.70
N THR A 30 -5.58 -6.03 -5.35
CA THR A 30 -6.10 -4.91 -6.14
C THR A 30 -5.27 -3.67 -5.84
N VAL A 31 -4.78 -3.00 -6.89
CA VAL A 31 -3.92 -1.83 -6.80
C VAL A 31 -4.47 -0.70 -7.65
N LEU A 32 -4.78 0.43 -7.02
CA LEU A 32 -5.17 1.67 -7.65
C LEU A 32 -3.91 2.44 -8.06
N ILE A 33 -3.84 2.87 -9.31
CA ILE A 33 -2.81 3.80 -9.79
C ILE A 33 -3.33 5.22 -9.54
N ASP A 34 -2.72 5.90 -8.59
CA ASP A 34 -3.13 7.24 -8.15
C ASP A 34 -1.98 8.22 -8.29
N SER A 35 -1.99 9.01 -9.37
CA SER A 35 -1.00 10.07 -9.59
C SER A 35 -1.11 11.24 -8.60
N GLY A 36 -2.20 11.33 -7.84
CA GLY A 36 -2.41 12.37 -6.82
C GLY A 36 -1.84 12.03 -5.45
N ALA A 37 -1.50 10.77 -5.19
CA ALA A 37 -0.84 10.38 -3.95
C ALA A 37 0.66 10.74 -3.99
N SER A 38 1.25 10.97 -2.82
CA SER A 38 2.69 11.32 -2.71
C SER A 38 3.58 10.13 -2.39
N PHE A 39 2.99 9.03 -1.88
CA PHE A 39 3.68 7.80 -1.50
C PHE A 39 2.76 6.60 -1.81
N ASN A 40 3.34 5.40 -1.84
CA ASN A 40 2.54 4.19 -1.93
C ASN A 40 1.91 3.88 -0.58
N PHE A 41 0.62 3.58 -0.58
CA PHE A 41 -0.15 3.25 0.62
C PHE A 41 -0.76 1.86 0.50
N ALA A 42 -0.82 1.14 1.60
CA ALA A 42 -1.49 -0.14 1.70
C ALA A 42 -2.40 -0.14 2.92
N THR A 43 -3.61 -0.68 2.79
CA THR A 43 -4.47 -0.83 3.96
C THR A 43 -3.87 -1.83 4.95
N LYS A 44 -4.03 -1.61 6.25
CA LYS A 44 -3.66 -2.61 7.26
C LYS A 44 -4.28 -3.98 6.99
N ALA A 45 -5.52 -4.03 6.50
CA ALA A 45 -6.21 -5.27 6.15
C ALA A 45 -5.51 -6.05 5.03
N SER A 46 -5.02 -5.37 3.99
CA SER A 46 -4.32 -6.04 2.88
C SER A 46 -3.00 -6.64 3.33
N VAL A 47 -2.23 -5.92 4.14
CA VAL A 47 -0.92 -6.40 4.61
C VAL A 47 -1.00 -7.42 5.73
N ALA A 48 -2.01 -7.32 6.62
CA ALA A 48 -2.20 -8.26 7.74
C ALA A 48 -2.51 -9.69 7.29
N ARG A 49 -2.85 -9.92 6.02
CA ARG A 49 -2.93 -11.26 5.41
C ARG A 49 -1.60 -12.01 5.44
N ASN A 50 -0.48 -11.29 5.58
CA ASN A 50 0.81 -11.83 5.97
C ASN A 50 1.21 -11.20 7.32
N SER A 51 0.67 -11.76 8.40
CA SER A 51 0.82 -11.23 9.76
C SER A 51 2.28 -11.18 10.22
N ALA A 52 3.09 -12.18 9.83
CA ALA A 52 4.51 -12.22 10.15
C ALA A 52 5.26 -11.05 9.50
N LEU A 53 5.02 -10.77 8.22
CA LEU A 53 5.63 -9.63 7.52
C LEU A 53 5.26 -8.31 8.20
N TYR A 54 3.97 -8.12 8.51
CA TYR A 54 3.50 -6.90 9.17
C TYR A 54 4.09 -6.74 10.58
N ALA A 55 4.14 -7.82 11.37
CA ALA A 55 4.74 -7.80 12.71
C ALA A 55 6.23 -7.45 12.65
N SER A 56 7.00 -8.07 11.74
CA SER A 56 8.42 -7.74 11.55
C SER A 56 8.63 -6.29 11.16
N ALA A 57 7.78 -5.74 10.28
CA ALA A 57 7.86 -4.33 9.91
C ALA A 57 7.49 -3.38 11.06
N LEU A 58 6.52 -3.78 11.89
CA LEU A 58 6.14 -3.01 13.08
C LEU A 58 7.29 -2.97 14.10
N GLU A 59 7.95 -4.10 14.38
CA GLU A 59 9.12 -4.16 15.25
C GLU A 59 10.30 -3.37 14.68
N ALA A 60 10.51 -3.41 13.37
CA ALA A 60 11.54 -2.64 12.69
C ALA A 60 11.24 -1.13 12.64
N SER A 61 9.99 -0.70 12.86
CA SER A 61 9.61 0.71 12.89
C SER A 61 10.12 1.39 14.18
N LYS A 62 11.39 1.79 14.16
CA LYS A 62 12.13 2.33 15.31
C LYS A 62 11.68 3.72 15.77
N SER A 63 11.01 4.50 14.92
CA SER A 63 10.54 5.84 15.27
C SER A 63 9.04 5.86 15.57
N ASN A 64 8.67 6.52 16.67
CA ASN A 64 7.27 6.90 16.97
C ASN A 64 6.78 8.04 16.07
N THR A 65 7.32 8.15 14.86
CA THR A 65 6.91 9.17 13.89
C THR A 65 5.55 8.79 13.34
N ASN A 66 4.60 9.69 13.48
CA ASN A 66 3.32 9.56 12.80
C ASN A 66 3.44 10.09 11.36
N VAL A 67 2.63 9.52 10.49
CA VAL A 67 2.36 10.04 9.16
C VAL A 67 0.94 10.59 9.16
N SER A 68 0.77 11.79 8.60
CA SER A 68 -0.54 12.40 8.40
C SER A 68 -0.81 12.50 6.90
N VAL A 69 -1.95 11.98 6.47
CA VAL A 69 -2.37 11.94 5.07
C VAL A 69 -3.66 12.73 4.94
N ARG A 70 -3.69 13.68 4.00
CA ARG A 70 -4.92 14.39 3.63
C ARG A 70 -5.60 13.63 2.50
N LEU A 71 -6.82 13.16 2.76
CA LEU A 71 -7.63 12.43 1.80
C LEU A 71 -8.33 13.38 0.83
N ALA A 72 -8.86 12.84 -0.26
CA ALA A 72 -9.66 13.60 -1.23
C ALA A 72 -10.92 14.25 -0.62
N THR A 73 -11.40 13.73 0.51
CA THR A 73 -12.50 14.34 1.28
C THR A 73 -12.08 15.62 2.03
N GLY A 74 -10.79 15.97 2.01
CA GLY A 74 -10.20 17.05 2.81
C GLY A 74 -9.86 16.62 4.25
N SER A 75 -10.32 15.46 4.70
CA SER A 75 -10.01 14.92 6.03
C SER A 75 -8.53 14.55 6.17
N ILE A 76 -7.97 14.75 7.37
CA ILE A 76 -6.61 14.32 7.69
C ILE A 76 -6.68 13.07 8.56
N VAL A 77 -6.01 12.00 8.11
CA VAL A 77 -5.84 10.76 8.88
C VAL A 77 -4.40 10.71 9.36
N SER A 78 -4.19 10.42 10.64
CA SER A 78 -2.85 10.26 11.21
C SER A 78 -2.69 8.85 11.78
N THR A 79 -1.56 8.21 11.49
CA THR A 79 -1.22 6.87 11.98
C THR A 79 0.27 6.77 12.29
N ARG A 80 0.68 5.78 13.08
CA ARG A 80 2.10 5.43 13.25
C ARG A 80 2.65 5.03 11.89
N LYS A 81 3.79 5.62 11.50
CA LYS A 81 4.42 5.27 10.22
C LYS A 81 5.04 3.88 10.30
N VAL A 82 4.39 2.91 9.68
CA VAL A 82 4.95 1.60 9.39
C VAL A 82 5.23 1.54 7.89
N THR A 83 6.46 1.18 7.50
CA THR A 83 6.85 1.07 6.09
C THR A 83 7.23 -0.36 5.78
N ILE A 84 6.61 -0.94 4.75
CA ILE A 84 6.82 -2.32 4.33
C ILE A 84 7.33 -2.33 2.89
N PRO A 85 8.53 -2.84 2.59
CA PRO A 85 8.94 -3.09 1.23
C PRO A 85 8.16 -4.28 0.66
N LEU A 86 7.36 -4.06 -0.38
CA LEU A 86 6.60 -5.10 -1.05
C LEU A 86 7.16 -5.32 -2.46
N SER A 87 7.45 -6.57 -2.80
CA SER A 87 7.74 -6.95 -4.19
C SER A 87 6.43 -7.09 -4.95
N VAL A 88 6.15 -6.16 -5.86
CA VAL A 88 4.91 -6.04 -6.62
C VAL A 88 5.18 -6.31 -8.09
N LYS A 89 4.34 -7.16 -8.69
CA LYS A 89 4.38 -7.48 -10.13
C LYS A 89 2.99 -7.38 -10.75
N PHE A 90 2.86 -6.64 -11.85
CA PHE A 90 1.70 -6.61 -12.74
C PHE A 90 2.18 -6.31 -14.16
N ASP A 91 1.59 -6.96 -15.17
CA ASP A 91 2.06 -6.89 -16.57
C ASP A 91 3.60 -7.07 -16.69
N ASP A 92 4.29 -6.11 -17.30
CA ASP A 92 5.74 -6.02 -17.44
C ASP A 92 6.42 -5.26 -16.28
N PHE A 93 5.65 -4.68 -15.36
CA PHE A 93 6.16 -4.03 -14.16
C PHE A 93 6.55 -5.06 -13.09
N ASN A 94 7.76 -4.92 -12.56
CA ASN A 94 8.27 -5.72 -11.45
C ASN A 94 9.23 -4.89 -10.61
N SER A 95 8.82 -4.51 -9.39
CA SER A 95 9.62 -3.67 -8.50
C SER A 95 9.45 -4.06 -7.03
N VAL A 96 10.39 -3.62 -6.20
CA VAL A 96 10.25 -3.64 -4.74
C VAL A 96 10.03 -2.21 -4.28
N GLU A 97 8.81 -1.91 -3.85
CA GLU A 97 8.40 -0.55 -3.51
C GLU A 97 8.06 -0.45 -2.00
N PRO A 98 8.39 0.66 -1.33
CA PRO A 98 8.01 0.90 0.05
C PRO A 98 6.54 1.33 0.15
N PHE A 99 5.75 0.66 0.97
CA PHE A 99 4.36 1.00 1.27
C PHE A 99 4.21 1.50 2.71
N ILE A 100 3.51 2.61 2.88
CA ILE A 100 3.07 3.09 4.19
C ILE A 100 1.73 2.42 4.52
N VAL A 101 1.62 1.88 5.73
CA VAL A 101 0.43 1.16 6.22
C VAL A 101 -0.36 1.98 7.23
#